data_AF-A0A7C0WS44-F1
#
_entry.id   AF-A0A7C0WS44-F1
#
_cell.length_a   1.000
_cell.length_b   1.000
_cell.length_c   1.000
_cell.angle_alpha   90.00
_cell.angle_beta   90.00
_cell.angle_gamma   90.00
#
_symmetry.space_group_name_H-M   'P 1'
#
loop_
_entity.id
_entity.type
_entity.pdbx_description
1 polymer ?
#
loop_
_entity_poly.entity_id
_entity_poly.type
_entity_poly.pdbx_seq_one_letter_code
_entity_poly.pdbx_strand_id
1 'polypeptide(L)'
;MNKLPRIFLVLFLFILFLLLAPVNNSTLGEEIGAEYPELSPEELAWIEIPEVITPARIAQPITEAPSSVSVITAEEIHRSGLTNIPDILRRLAGVDVMALSPSDINVGIRGLNGTVSNKILVMIDGRSVYMDFYGTTIWSTLPILLEEIKRIEVVRGPGSALYGANAFSGVINIITKTPEEQKDTLISASAGTNNTYQGTAITAGNLNDLGYKLALGWKEAG
;
A
#
# COMPACT_ATOMS: atom_id res chain seq x y z
N MET A 1 21.55 40.33 -31.04
CA MET A 1 20.19 39.75 -30.95
C MET A 1 20.27 38.56 -30.01
N ASN A 2 20.21 38.82 -28.70
CA ASN A 2 20.42 37.80 -27.68
C ASN A 2 19.08 37.11 -27.39
N LYS A 3 18.97 35.81 -27.72
CA LYS A 3 17.80 35.02 -27.35
C LYS A 3 17.76 34.94 -25.82
N LEU A 4 16.72 35.50 -25.20
CA LEU A 4 16.45 35.25 -23.78
C LEU A 4 16.44 33.72 -23.54
N PRO A 5 17.12 33.21 -22.52
CA PRO A 5 17.13 31.78 -22.22
C PRO A 5 15.70 31.33 -21.90
N ARG A 6 15.20 30.33 -22.63
CA ARG A 6 13.83 29.77 -22.52
C ARG A 6 13.42 29.43 -21.08
N ILE A 7 14.39 29.16 -20.21
CA ILE A 7 14.21 28.90 -18.78
C ILE A 7 13.61 30.10 -18.02
N PHE A 8 13.99 31.33 -18.37
CA PHE A 8 13.43 32.52 -17.74
C PHE A 8 11.96 32.75 -18.12
N LEU A 9 11.59 32.38 -19.36
CA LEU A 9 10.21 32.45 -19.82
C LEU A 9 9.32 31.45 -19.08
N VAL A 10 9.82 30.21 -18.87
CA VAL A 10 9.08 29.17 -18.14
C VAL A 10 8.93 29.52 -16.67
N LEU A 11 9.99 30.01 -16.01
CA LEU A 11 9.91 30.46 -14.62
C LEU A 11 8.95 31.64 -14.46
N PHE A 12 9.00 32.59 -15.39
CA PHE A 12 8.11 33.75 -15.39
C PHE A 12 6.64 33.35 -15.57
N LEU A 13 6.35 32.42 -16.50
CA LEU A 13 4.99 31.90 -16.70
C LEU A 13 4.49 31.10 -15.50
N PHE A 14 5.37 30.36 -14.81
CA PHE A 14 5.02 29.58 -13.61
C PHE A 14 4.70 30.49 -12.41
N ILE A 15 5.49 31.55 -12.20
CA ILE A 15 5.25 32.56 -11.17
C ILE A 15 3.96 33.34 -11.47
N LEU A 16 3.72 33.68 -12.74
CA LEU A 16 2.51 34.36 -13.17
C LEU A 16 1.26 33.49 -12.95
N PHE A 17 1.36 32.18 -13.19
CA PHE A 17 0.28 31.22 -12.91
C PHE A 17 -0.02 31.11 -11.41
N LEU A 18 1.00 31.12 -10.55
CA LEU A 18 0.86 31.14 -9.09
C LEU A 18 0.21 32.43 -8.56
N LEU A 19 0.41 33.56 -9.24
CA LEU A 19 -0.19 34.86 -8.92
C LEU A 19 -1.64 35.01 -9.42
N LEU A 20 -2.04 34.24 -10.43
CA LEU A 20 -3.39 34.23 -11.01
C LEU A 20 -4.30 33.15 -10.43
N ALA A 21 -3.76 32.23 -9.62
CA ALA A 21 -4.56 31.23 -8.92
C ALA A 21 -5.48 31.91 -7.89
N PRO A 22 -6.79 31.61 -7.87
CA PRO A 22 -7.69 32.20 -6.89
C PRO A 22 -7.28 31.75 -5.49
N VAL A 23 -6.86 32.70 -4.67
CA VAL A 23 -6.70 32.49 -3.23
C VAL A 23 -8.11 32.36 -2.66
N ASN A 24 -8.59 31.13 -2.54
CA ASN A 24 -9.81 30.83 -1.78
C ASN A 24 -9.51 31.08 -0.30
N ASN A 25 -9.77 32.31 0.15
CA ASN A 25 -9.88 32.63 1.56
C ASN A 25 -11.23 32.12 2.08
N SER A 26 -11.34 30.80 2.27
CA SER A 26 -12.42 30.21 3.04
C SER A 26 -11.84 29.68 4.35
N THR A 27 -12.05 30.48 5.40
CA THR A 27 -12.32 30.06 6.79
C THR A 27 -11.27 29.16 7.46
N LEU A 28 -10.26 29.79 8.04
CA LEU A 28 -9.57 29.27 9.22
C LEU A 28 -10.53 29.38 10.41
N GLY A 29 -10.94 28.24 10.97
CA GLY A 29 -11.63 28.17 12.26
C GLY A 29 -13.02 27.55 12.21
N GLU A 30 -13.10 26.25 11.97
CA GLU A 30 -14.21 25.44 12.46
C GLU A 30 -13.59 24.31 13.29
N GLU A 31 -13.90 24.29 14.59
CA GLU A 31 -13.57 23.15 15.44
C GLU A 31 -14.27 21.93 14.84
N ILE A 32 -13.50 21.03 14.23
CA ILE A 32 -13.99 19.72 13.80
C ILE A 32 -14.25 18.85 15.04
N GLY A 33 -15.34 19.12 15.74
CA GLY A 33 -16.04 18.07 16.45
C GLY A 33 -16.42 17.04 15.39
N ALA A 34 -15.78 15.87 15.41
CA ALA A 34 -16.15 14.78 14.52
C ALA A 34 -17.54 14.29 14.90
N GLU A 35 -18.57 14.93 14.36
CA GLU A 35 -19.92 14.40 14.33
C GLU A 35 -19.89 13.21 13.37
N TYR A 36 -19.87 12.01 13.93
CA TYR A 36 -20.00 10.79 13.15
C TYR A 36 -21.45 10.77 12.64
N PRO A 37 -21.68 10.81 11.32
CA PRO A 37 -23.03 10.71 10.81
C PRO A 37 -23.63 9.37 11.28
N GLU A 38 -24.70 9.44 12.07
CA GLU A 38 -25.49 8.26 12.38
C GLU A 38 -26.14 7.79 11.08
N LEU A 39 -25.57 6.74 10.50
CA LEU A 39 -26.09 6.13 9.28
C LEU A 39 -27.44 5.50 9.57
N SER A 40 -28.42 5.79 8.72
CA SER A 40 -29.72 5.14 8.78
C SER A 40 -29.57 3.62 8.55
N PRO A 41 -30.51 2.80 9.06
CA PRO A 41 -30.50 1.36 8.78
C PRO A 41 -30.48 1.01 7.29
N GLU A 42 -31.08 1.87 6.46
CA GLU A 42 -31.07 1.75 5.00
C GLU A 42 -29.66 1.99 4.43
N GLU A 43 -28.96 3.02 4.89
CA GLU A 43 -27.57 3.28 4.48
C GLU A 43 -26.61 2.18 4.94
N LEU A 44 -26.79 1.66 6.15
CA LEU A 44 -26.03 0.51 6.66
C LEU A 44 -26.22 -0.74 5.79
N ALA A 45 -27.42 -0.95 5.24
CA ALA A 45 -27.71 -2.09 4.38
C ALA A 45 -26.99 -2.02 3.01
N TRP A 46 -26.56 -0.83 2.59
CA TRP A 46 -25.80 -0.62 1.36
C TRP A 46 -24.29 -0.58 1.57
N ILE A 47 -23.80 -0.69 2.81
CA ILE A 47 -22.36 -0.78 3.07
C ILE A 47 -21.85 -2.13 2.56
N GLU A 48 -20.94 -2.07 1.61
CA GLU A 48 -20.22 -3.24 1.15
C GLU A 48 -19.29 -3.76 2.26
N ILE A 49 -19.58 -4.95 2.77
CA ILE A 49 -18.73 -5.61 3.76
C ILE A 49 -17.54 -6.23 3.02
N PRO A 50 -16.29 -5.85 3.33
CA PRO A 50 -15.15 -6.37 2.62
C PRO A 50 -14.96 -7.86 2.89
N GLU A 51 -14.59 -8.58 1.84
CA GLU A 51 -14.23 -10.00 1.92
C GLU A 51 -12.75 -10.19 2.25
N VAL A 52 -12.46 -11.20 3.08
CA VAL A 52 -11.11 -11.60 3.47
C VAL A 52 -10.89 -13.09 3.26
N ILE A 53 -9.66 -13.50 2.95
CA ILE A 53 -9.29 -14.92 2.76
C ILE A 53 -8.25 -15.40 3.77
N THR A 54 -7.36 -14.52 4.21
CA THR A 54 -6.21 -14.85 5.04
C THR A 54 -6.53 -15.45 6.41
N PRO A 55 -7.57 -15.01 7.16
CA PRO A 55 -7.79 -15.55 8.51
C PRO A 55 -8.26 -17.02 8.53
N ALA A 56 -8.83 -17.54 7.44
CA ALA A 56 -9.37 -18.91 7.38
C ALA A 56 -8.93 -19.72 6.15
N ARG A 57 -8.16 -19.14 5.22
CA ARG A 57 -7.88 -19.69 3.87
C ARG A 57 -9.13 -19.95 3.02
N ILE A 58 -10.24 -19.34 3.37
CA ILE A 58 -11.52 -19.40 2.67
C ILE A 58 -12.06 -17.97 2.63
N ALA A 59 -12.56 -17.56 1.48
CA ALA A 59 -13.20 -16.27 1.27
C ALA A 59 -14.45 -16.14 2.15
N GLN A 60 -14.52 -15.08 2.95
CA GLN A 60 -15.64 -14.80 3.84
C GLN A 60 -15.72 -13.30 4.17
N PRO A 61 -16.89 -12.79 4.60
CA PRO A 61 -17.01 -11.43 5.11
C PRO A 61 -16.07 -11.18 6.29
N ILE A 62 -15.49 -9.97 6.37
CA ILE A 62 -14.59 -9.60 7.48
C ILE A 62 -15.24 -9.78 8.86
N THR A 63 -16.56 -9.63 8.95
CA THR A 63 -17.37 -9.78 10.17
C THR A 63 -17.46 -11.23 10.65
N GLU A 64 -17.16 -12.20 9.79
CA GLU A 64 -17.16 -13.63 10.10
C GLU A 64 -15.74 -14.18 10.35
N ALA A 65 -14.71 -13.33 10.22
CA ALA A 65 -13.33 -13.75 10.39
C ALA A 65 -13.07 -14.26 11.83
N PRO A 66 -12.45 -15.44 12.02
CA PRO A 66 -12.19 -16.02 13.34
C PRO A 66 -11.03 -15.35 14.10
N SER A 67 -10.49 -14.24 13.59
CA SER A 67 -9.29 -13.58 14.11
C SER A 67 -9.31 -12.08 13.79
N SER A 68 -8.56 -11.29 14.56
CA SER A 68 -8.43 -9.85 14.29
C SER A 68 -7.71 -9.62 12.96
N VAL A 69 -8.44 -9.14 11.97
CA VAL A 69 -7.93 -8.80 10.65
C VAL A 69 -8.10 -7.31 10.38
N SER A 70 -7.10 -6.69 9.75
CA SER A 70 -7.24 -5.39 9.10
C SER A 70 -7.04 -5.57 7.62
N VAL A 71 -7.79 -4.77 6.85
CA VAL A 71 -7.64 -4.68 5.40
C VAL A 71 -7.16 -3.27 5.09
N ILE A 72 -6.10 -3.17 4.30
CA ILE A 72 -5.65 -1.90 3.71
C ILE A 72 -5.95 -1.98 2.21
N THR A 73 -6.85 -1.16 1.72
CA THR A 73 -7.32 -1.15 0.33
C THR A 73 -6.35 -0.45 -0.61
N ALA A 74 -6.46 -0.73 -1.91
CA ALA A 74 -5.72 0.01 -2.95
C ALA A 74 -5.92 1.53 -2.86
N GLU A 75 -7.14 1.98 -2.54
CA GLU A 75 -7.47 3.40 -2.40
C GLU A 75 -6.77 4.03 -1.19
N GLU A 76 -6.75 3.33 -0.04
CA GLU A 76 -6.01 3.79 1.14
C GLU A 76 -4.49 3.84 0.88
N ILE A 77 -3.94 2.88 0.14
CA ILE A 77 -2.54 2.88 -0.28
C ILE A 77 -2.28 4.12 -1.15
N HIS A 78 -3.09 4.32 -2.19
CA HIS A 78 -2.95 5.44 -3.11
C HIS A 78 -3.04 6.80 -2.40
N ARG A 79 -4.08 7.00 -1.58
CA ARG A 79 -4.29 8.25 -0.84
C ARG A 79 -3.27 8.51 0.26
N SER A 80 -2.55 7.48 0.72
CA SER A 80 -1.55 7.65 1.78
C SER A 80 -0.30 8.42 1.33
N GLY A 81 0.02 8.41 0.03
CA GLY A 81 1.27 8.94 -0.50
C GLY A 81 2.53 8.18 -0.06
N LEU A 82 2.37 7.03 0.61
CA LEU A 82 3.49 6.20 1.06
C LEU A 82 4.06 5.38 -0.10
N THR A 83 5.39 5.23 -0.10
CA THR A 83 6.12 4.64 -1.24
C THR A 83 6.66 3.25 -0.96
N ASN A 84 6.35 2.65 0.20
CA ASN A 84 6.75 1.29 0.54
C ASN A 84 5.75 0.61 1.50
N ILE A 85 5.72 -0.71 1.45
CA ILE A 85 4.77 -1.53 2.21
C ILE A 85 4.98 -1.43 3.73
N PRO A 86 6.23 -1.49 4.27
CA PRO A 86 6.43 -1.33 5.71
C PRO A 86 5.85 -0.02 6.27
N ASP A 87 6.05 1.12 5.62
CA ASP A 87 5.49 2.39 6.09
C ASP A 87 3.96 2.39 6.03
N ILE A 88 3.36 1.74 5.02
CA ILE A 88 1.91 1.54 4.95
C ILE A 88 1.43 0.72 6.17
N LEU A 89 2.13 -0.38 6.48
CA LEU A 89 1.82 -1.27 7.59
C LEU A 89 1.97 -0.58 8.97
N ARG A 90 2.91 0.37 9.11
CA ARG A 90 3.14 1.13 10.36
C ARG A 90 1.89 1.88 10.83
N ARG A 91 0.93 2.17 9.95
CA ARG A 91 -0.33 2.84 10.30
C ARG A 91 -1.31 1.94 11.06
N LEU A 92 -1.12 0.63 11.03
CA LEU A 92 -2.02 -0.31 11.69
C LEU A 92 -1.71 -0.42 13.18
N ALA A 93 -2.75 -0.38 14.00
CA ALA A 93 -2.63 -0.63 15.43
C ALA A 93 -2.04 -2.02 15.71
N GLY A 94 -1.05 -2.06 16.60
CA GLY A 94 -0.35 -3.29 16.99
C GLY A 94 0.60 -3.84 15.93
N VAL A 95 0.87 -3.08 14.86
CA VAL A 95 1.98 -3.34 13.93
C VAL A 95 3.10 -2.36 14.24
N ASP A 96 4.33 -2.84 14.30
CA ASP A 96 5.50 -2.02 14.54
C ASP A 96 6.55 -2.27 13.45
N VAL A 97 7.27 -1.21 13.07
CA VAL A 97 8.22 -1.25 11.95
C VAL A 97 9.53 -0.65 12.40
N MET A 98 10.55 -1.49 12.50
CA MET A 98 11.91 -1.12 12.86
C MET A 98 12.75 -0.99 11.59
N ALA A 99 13.39 0.17 11.41
CA ALA A 99 14.33 0.40 10.31
C ALA A 99 15.74 0.59 10.88
N LEU A 100 16.65 -0.33 10.55
CA LEU A 100 18.08 -0.22 10.91
C LEU A 100 18.85 0.56 9.84
N SER A 101 18.39 0.49 8.59
CA SER A 101 18.86 1.27 7.45
C SER A 101 17.73 1.39 6.41
N PRO A 102 17.86 2.21 5.35
CA PRO A 102 16.85 2.29 4.30
C PRO A 102 16.51 0.95 3.62
N SER A 103 17.46 0.00 3.62
CA SER A 103 17.29 -1.35 3.04
C SER A 103 17.01 -2.44 4.07
N ASP A 104 17.18 -2.16 5.36
CA ASP A 104 17.00 -3.10 6.46
C ASP A 104 15.81 -2.67 7.32
N ILE A 105 14.65 -3.21 6.97
CA ILE A 105 13.37 -2.91 7.58
C ILE A 105 12.76 -4.23 8.08
N ASN A 106 12.35 -4.23 9.34
CA ASN A 106 11.72 -5.37 10.01
C ASN A 106 10.33 -4.96 10.49
N VAL A 107 9.33 -5.81 10.21
CA VAL A 107 7.94 -5.59 10.62
C VAL A 107 7.57 -6.62 11.68
N GLY A 108 6.96 -6.16 12.76
CA GLY A 108 6.48 -6.97 13.87
C GLY A 108 5.01 -6.67 14.20
N ILE A 109 4.42 -7.55 15.01
CA ILE A 109 3.03 -7.47 15.47
C ILE A 109 3.05 -7.73 16.98
N ARG A 110 2.30 -6.91 17.72
CA ARG A 110 2.14 -6.99 19.19
C ARG A 110 3.48 -6.95 19.94
N GLY A 111 4.44 -6.15 19.45
CA GLY A 111 5.74 -5.95 20.08
C GLY A 111 6.73 -7.10 19.90
N LEU A 112 6.41 -8.08 19.04
CA LEU A 112 7.27 -9.22 18.73
C LEU A 112 8.13 -8.92 17.49
N ASN A 113 8.91 -7.83 17.54
CA ASN A 113 9.85 -7.44 16.50
C ASN A 113 11.29 -7.48 17.00
N GLY A 114 12.24 -7.45 16.08
CA GLY A 114 13.67 -7.46 16.37
C GLY A 114 14.47 -7.22 15.11
N THR A 115 15.80 -7.28 15.23
CA THR A 115 16.72 -7.09 14.09
C THR A 115 16.55 -8.15 13.00
N VAL A 116 15.92 -9.27 13.36
CA VAL A 116 15.43 -10.28 12.43
C VAL A 116 13.99 -10.59 12.83
N SER A 117 13.03 -10.12 12.03
CA SER A 117 11.63 -10.48 12.23
C SER A 117 11.31 -11.81 11.55
N ASN A 118 11.12 -12.85 12.37
CA ASN A 118 10.84 -14.22 11.93
C ASN A 118 9.56 -14.81 12.52
N LYS A 119 8.69 -13.95 13.08
CA LYS A 119 7.47 -14.37 13.77
C LYS A 119 6.20 -14.07 12.98
N ILE A 120 6.31 -13.38 11.86
CA ILE A 120 5.20 -13.07 10.96
C ILE A 120 5.46 -13.73 9.62
N LEU A 121 4.43 -14.39 9.09
CA LEU A 121 4.46 -14.88 7.73
C LEU A 121 4.00 -13.76 6.80
N VAL A 122 4.83 -13.42 5.81
CA VAL A 122 4.47 -12.51 4.73
C VAL A 122 4.24 -13.32 3.46
N MET A 123 3.16 -13.00 2.76
CA MET A 123 2.78 -13.66 1.51
C MET A 123 2.38 -12.64 0.45
N ILE A 124 2.55 -13.05 -0.80
CA ILE A 124 1.94 -12.40 -1.96
C ILE A 124 1.02 -13.45 -2.60
N ASP A 125 -0.26 -13.13 -2.73
CA ASP A 125 -1.29 -14.02 -3.29
C ASP A 125 -1.25 -15.43 -2.66
N GLY A 126 -1.09 -15.49 -1.33
CA GLY A 126 -1.04 -16.72 -0.55
C GLY A 126 0.27 -17.52 -0.66
N ARG A 127 1.28 -17.03 -1.39
CA ARG A 127 2.62 -17.64 -1.48
C ARG A 127 3.60 -16.92 -0.58
N SER A 128 4.32 -17.67 0.25
CA SER A 128 5.35 -17.13 1.14
C SER A 128 6.45 -16.41 0.37
N VAL A 129 6.82 -15.22 0.83
CA VAL A 129 8.00 -14.47 0.37
C VAL A 129 9.14 -14.51 1.38
N TYR A 130 9.00 -15.36 2.40
CA TYR A 130 9.99 -15.58 3.43
C TYR A 130 11.28 -16.16 2.82
N MET A 131 12.42 -15.58 3.19
CA MET A 131 13.72 -16.03 2.72
C MET A 131 14.34 -16.95 3.76
N ASP A 132 14.21 -18.27 3.56
CA ASP A 132 14.64 -19.30 4.54
C ASP A 132 16.10 -19.16 4.95
N PHE A 133 16.99 -18.84 4.00
CA PHE A 133 18.41 -18.65 4.27
C PHE A 133 18.69 -17.47 5.22
N TYR A 134 17.92 -16.40 5.12
CA TYR A 134 18.06 -15.21 5.97
C TYR A 134 17.15 -15.23 7.20
N GLY A 135 16.17 -16.14 7.24
CA GLY A 135 15.21 -16.24 8.33
C GLY A 135 14.31 -15.02 8.47
N THR A 136 14.02 -14.31 7.38
CA THR A 136 13.16 -13.11 7.41
C THR A 136 12.57 -12.78 6.03
N THR A 137 11.70 -11.76 5.97
CA THR A 137 11.22 -11.16 4.72
C THR A 137 12.05 -9.93 4.40
N ILE A 138 12.68 -9.90 3.22
CA ILE A 138 13.39 -8.71 2.74
C ILE A 138 12.41 -7.84 1.95
N TRP A 139 11.83 -6.85 2.63
CA TRP A 139 10.74 -6.02 2.08
C TRP A 139 11.12 -5.26 0.80
N SER A 140 12.38 -4.85 0.68
CA SER A 140 12.90 -4.11 -0.48
C SER A 140 13.06 -4.96 -1.74
N THR A 141 13.05 -6.29 -1.62
CA THR A 141 13.19 -7.22 -2.75
C THR A 141 11.87 -7.87 -3.15
N LEU A 142 10.75 -7.45 -2.57
CA LEU A 142 9.44 -7.98 -2.96
C LEU A 142 9.15 -7.60 -4.41
N PRO A 143 8.82 -8.57 -5.30
CA PRO A 143 8.67 -8.33 -6.73
C PRO A 143 7.27 -7.78 -7.07
N ILE A 144 6.84 -6.74 -6.38
CA ILE A 144 5.52 -6.12 -6.55
C ILE A 144 5.60 -4.61 -6.45
N LEU A 145 4.81 -3.93 -7.27
CA LEU A 145 4.60 -2.49 -7.21
C LEU A 145 3.37 -2.18 -6.35
N LEU A 146 3.34 -1.02 -5.69
CA LEU A 146 2.20 -0.65 -4.85
C LEU A 146 0.90 -0.54 -5.66
N GLU A 147 0.99 -0.09 -6.91
CA GLU A 147 -0.15 0.05 -7.82
C GLU A 147 -0.75 -1.29 -8.29
N GLU A 148 -0.01 -2.39 -8.13
CA GLU A 148 -0.51 -3.75 -8.37
C GLU A 148 -1.32 -4.31 -7.21
N ILE A 149 -1.21 -3.72 -6.02
CA ILE A 149 -1.88 -4.21 -4.82
C ILE A 149 -3.37 -3.89 -4.91
N LYS A 150 -4.21 -4.92 -4.79
CA LYS A 150 -5.66 -4.77 -4.59
C LYS A 150 -5.95 -4.43 -3.14
N ARG A 151 -5.33 -5.17 -2.22
CA ARG A 151 -5.39 -4.94 -0.78
C ARG A 151 -4.29 -5.68 -0.04
N ILE A 152 -4.05 -5.29 1.21
CA ILE A 152 -3.20 -6.01 2.16
C ILE A 152 -4.07 -6.48 3.31
N GLU A 153 -4.10 -7.79 3.54
CA GLU A 153 -4.78 -8.39 4.70
C GLU A 153 -3.75 -8.65 5.79
N VAL A 154 -3.99 -8.11 6.99
CA VAL A 154 -3.10 -8.25 8.15
C VAL A 154 -3.87 -8.93 9.28
N VAL A 155 -3.58 -10.21 9.49
CA VAL A 155 -4.14 -11.02 10.57
C VAL A 155 -3.20 -10.94 11.77
N ARG A 156 -3.70 -10.42 12.89
CA ARG A 156 -2.96 -10.28 14.15
C ARG A 156 -3.33 -11.41 15.10
N GLY A 157 -2.36 -12.27 15.39
CA GLY A 157 -2.50 -13.42 16.27
C GLY A 157 -1.97 -14.71 15.64
N PRO A 158 -2.01 -15.83 16.38
CA PRO A 158 -1.43 -17.09 15.93
C PRO A 158 -2.10 -17.61 14.66
N GLY A 159 -1.35 -17.64 13.55
CA GLY A 159 -1.76 -18.25 12.28
C GLY A 159 -1.12 -19.62 12.03
N SER A 160 -0.29 -20.12 12.95
CA SER A 160 0.53 -21.32 12.74
C SER A 160 -0.25 -22.60 12.47
N ALA A 161 -1.50 -22.71 12.94
CA ALA A 161 -2.34 -23.86 12.64
C ALA A 161 -2.64 -24.02 11.14
N LEU A 162 -2.76 -22.89 10.42
CA LEU A 162 -3.06 -22.87 8.98
C LEU A 162 -1.81 -22.65 8.11
N TYR A 163 -0.80 -21.96 8.64
CA TYR A 163 0.33 -21.45 7.86
C TYR A 163 1.71 -21.95 8.32
N GLY A 164 1.80 -22.66 9.44
CA GLY A 164 3.06 -23.22 9.95
C GLY A 164 3.88 -22.26 10.81
N ALA A 165 5.14 -22.62 11.04
CA ALA A 165 5.99 -22.04 12.08
C ALA A 165 6.23 -20.52 11.93
N ASN A 166 6.26 -20.00 10.71
CA ASN A 166 6.54 -18.59 10.45
C ASN A 166 5.36 -17.65 10.78
N ALA A 167 4.15 -18.18 11.02
CA ALA A 167 2.93 -17.42 11.30
C ALA A 167 2.63 -17.30 12.81
N PHE A 168 3.66 -17.16 13.65
CA PHE A 168 3.53 -17.20 15.11
C PHE A 168 2.72 -16.03 15.68
N SER A 169 3.05 -14.79 15.31
CA SER A 169 2.41 -13.58 15.79
C SER A 169 1.36 -13.01 14.82
N GLY A 170 1.38 -13.45 13.56
CA GLY A 170 0.44 -12.99 12.54
C GLY A 170 0.77 -13.47 11.14
N VAL A 171 -0.09 -13.05 10.21
CA VAL A 171 0.05 -13.26 8.78
C VAL A 171 -0.24 -11.96 8.05
N ILE A 172 0.63 -11.59 7.13
CA ILE A 172 0.43 -10.47 6.20
C ILE A 172 0.32 -11.08 4.81
N ASN A 173 -0.80 -10.85 4.14
CA ASN A 173 -1.02 -11.32 2.78
C ASN A 173 -1.29 -10.13 1.87
N ILE A 174 -0.39 -9.91 0.92
CA ILE A 174 -0.51 -8.87 -0.09
C ILE A 174 -1.22 -9.48 -1.28
N ILE A 175 -2.42 -8.99 -1.57
CA ILE A 175 -3.27 -9.53 -2.63
C ILE A 175 -3.17 -8.57 -3.82
N THR A 176 -2.73 -9.08 -4.96
CA THR A 176 -2.56 -8.29 -6.18
C THR A 176 -3.83 -8.30 -7.02
N LYS A 177 -3.99 -7.26 -7.84
CA LYS A 177 -5.06 -7.17 -8.83
C LYS A 177 -4.87 -8.23 -9.91
N THR A 178 -5.97 -8.90 -10.27
CA THR A 178 -6.00 -9.82 -11.42
C THR A 178 -5.94 -9.04 -12.74
N PRO A 179 -5.62 -9.68 -13.88
CA PRO A 179 -5.68 -9.04 -15.19
C PRO A 179 -7.05 -8.38 -15.50
N GLU A 180 -8.15 -8.99 -15.06
CA GLU A 180 -9.51 -8.49 -15.27
C GLU A 180 -9.84 -7.27 -14.41
N GLU A 181 -9.19 -7.14 -13.26
CA GLU A 181 -9.33 -6.00 -12.35
C GLU A 181 -8.46 -4.82 -12.80
N GLN A 182 -7.35 -5.08 -13.48
CA GLN A 182 -6.44 -4.07 -14.01
C GLN A 182 -6.73 -3.76 -15.48
N LYS A 183 -7.88 -3.15 -15.76
CA LYS A 183 -8.38 -2.98 -17.14
C LYS A 183 -7.60 -1.97 -17.98
N ASP A 184 -6.91 -1.02 -17.34
CA ASP A 184 -6.22 0.07 -18.02
C ASP A 184 -4.70 -0.01 -17.84
N THR A 185 -3.97 0.52 -18.83
CA THR A 185 -2.55 0.78 -18.68
C THR A 185 -2.35 1.93 -17.68
N LEU A 186 -1.65 1.64 -16.58
CA LEU A 186 -1.25 2.63 -15.59
C LEU A 186 0.19 3.06 -15.87
N ILE A 187 0.42 4.36 -15.94
CA ILE A 187 1.75 4.95 -15.96
C ILE A 187 1.80 5.97 -14.83
N SER A 188 2.77 5.83 -13.91
CA SER A 188 3.00 6.78 -12.83
C SER A 188 4.45 7.24 -12.83
N ALA A 189 4.67 8.48 -12.42
CA ALA A 189 5.99 9.03 -12.17
C ALA A 189 5.91 9.96 -10.96
N SER A 190 6.91 9.92 -10.09
CA SER A 190 7.01 10.88 -8.99
C SER A 190 8.45 11.27 -8.68
N ALA A 191 8.57 12.43 -8.05
CA ALA A 191 9.83 13.00 -7.60
C ALA A 191 9.66 13.47 -6.14
N GLY A 192 10.71 13.34 -5.34
CA GLY A 192 10.69 13.62 -3.92
C GLY A 192 11.98 14.26 -3.41
N THR A 193 12.05 14.45 -2.11
CA THR A 193 13.27 14.90 -1.42
C THR A 193 14.40 13.89 -1.58
N ASN A 194 15.63 14.30 -1.24
CA ASN A 194 16.85 13.47 -1.36
C ASN A 194 17.07 12.90 -2.79
N ASN A 195 16.75 13.70 -3.81
CA ASN A 195 16.87 13.30 -5.22
C ASN A 195 16.15 11.98 -5.53
N THR A 196 15.00 11.75 -4.90
CA THR A 196 14.21 10.53 -5.13
C THR A 196 13.38 10.66 -6.40
N TYR A 197 13.49 9.70 -7.30
CA TYR A 197 12.67 9.58 -8.51
C TYR A 197 12.13 8.16 -8.61
N GLN A 198 10.89 8.03 -9.06
CA GLN A 198 10.29 6.72 -9.33
C GLN A 198 9.39 6.79 -10.55
N GLY A 199 9.32 5.68 -11.27
CA GLY A 199 8.45 5.51 -12.42
C GLY A 199 7.90 4.09 -12.46
N THR A 200 6.62 3.97 -12.79
CA THR A 200 5.92 2.70 -12.90
C THR A 200 5.12 2.66 -14.19
N ALA A 201 5.12 1.51 -14.86
CA ALA A 201 4.25 1.19 -15.98
C ALA A 201 3.65 -0.20 -15.78
N ILE A 202 2.32 -0.30 -15.75
CA ILE A 202 1.60 -1.56 -15.62
C ILE A 202 0.57 -1.63 -16.74
N THR A 203 0.50 -2.77 -17.41
CA THR A 203 -0.55 -3.05 -18.38
C THR A 203 -1.08 -4.46 -18.15
N ALA A 204 -2.39 -4.62 -18.20
CA ALA A 204 -3.01 -5.93 -18.17
C ALA A 204 -4.16 -5.99 -19.16
N GLY A 205 -4.64 -7.20 -19.44
CA GLY A 205 -5.73 -7.43 -20.36
C GLY A 205 -5.99 -8.92 -20.57
N ASN A 206 -6.93 -9.21 -21.45
CA ASN A 206 -7.30 -10.58 -21.81
C ASN A 206 -7.12 -10.80 -23.31
N LEU A 207 -6.51 -11.93 -23.66
CA LEU A 207 -6.45 -12.45 -25.02
C LEU A 207 -7.22 -13.75 -25.07
N ASN A 208 -8.49 -13.69 -25.51
CA ASN A 208 -9.44 -14.80 -25.38
C ASN A 208 -9.53 -15.26 -23.92
N ASP A 209 -9.19 -16.53 -23.64
CA ASP A 209 -9.20 -17.14 -22.30
C ASP A 209 -7.89 -16.92 -21.51
N LEU A 210 -6.92 -16.19 -22.06
CA LEU A 210 -5.63 -15.91 -21.41
C LEU A 210 -5.59 -14.47 -20.88
N GLY A 211 -5.61 -14.31 -19.55
CA GLY A 211 -5.27 -13.04 -18.90
C GLY A 211 -3.76 -12.82 -18.88
N TYR A 212 -3.32 -11.60 -19.16
CA TYR A 212 -1.91 -11.18 -19.04
C TYR A 212 -1.79 -9.92 -18.18
N LYS A 213 -0.69 -9.82 -17.43
CA LYS A 213 -0.28 -8.62 -16.69
C LYS A 213 1.22 -8.44 -16.84
N LEU A 214 1.65 -7.24 -17.18
CA LEU A 214 3.04 -6.82 -17.28
C LEU A 214 3.24 -5.58 -16.42
N ALA A 215 4.30 -5.59 -15.62
CA ALA A 215 4.60 -4.57 -14.64
C ALA A 215 6.10 -4.24 -14.71
N LEU A 216 6.41 -2.95 -14.78
CA LEU A 216 7.76 -2.42 -14.78
C LEU A 216 7.82 -1.26 -13.80
N GLY A 217 8.81 -1.28 -12.91
CA GLY A 217 9.06 -0.21 -11.97
C GLY A 217 10.54 0.12 -11.91
N TRP A 218 10.82 1.40 -11.70
CA TRP A 218 12.14 1.94 -11.49
C TRP A 218 12.10 2.94 -10.34
N LYS A 219 13.12 2.90 -9.49
CA LYS A 219 13.28 3.84 -8.38
C LYS A 219 14.75 4.16 -8.21
N GLU A 220 15.05 5.45 -8.07
CA GLU A 220 16.34 6.01 -7.69
C GLU A 220 16.15 6.89 -6.45
N ALA A 221 17.06 6.78 -5.49
CA ALA A 221 17.08 7.63 -4.30
C ALA A 221 18.54 7.91 -3.92
N GLY A 222 18.85 9.16 -3.61
CA GLY A 222 20.19 9.65 -3.27
C GLY A 222 20.50 9.63 -1.78
#